data_AF-A0AAU6H890-F1
#
_entry.id   AF-A0AAU6H890-F1
#
_cell.length_a   1.000
_cell.length_b   1.000
_cell.length_c   1.000
_cell.angle_alpha   90.00
_cell.angle_beta   90.00
_cell.angle_gamma   90.00
#
_symmetry.space_group_name_H-M   'P 1'
#
loop_
_entity.id
_entity.type
_entity.pdbx_description
1 polymer ?
#
loop_
_entity_poly.entity_id
_entity_poly.type
_entity_poly.pdbx_seq_one_letter_code
_entity_poly.pdbx_strand_id
1 'polypeptide(L)' 'MTEPVEVTARLQEDAWRDRLLWSEACAGHTPDGRTARQPVIDVLTEDAGELLSFALVSARKH' A
#
# COMPACT_ATOMS: atom_id res chain seq x y z
N MET A 1 -24.35 12.15 -16.28
CA MET A 1 -24.78 12.26 -14.86
C MET A 1 -23.78 11.49 -14.01
N THR A 2 -23.34 12.06 -12.90
CA THR A 2 -22.54 11.37 -11.87
C THR A 2 -23.49 10.81 -10.82
N GLU A 3 -23.35 9.52 -10.48
CA GLU A 3 -24.18 8.84 -9.48
C GLU A 3 -23.42 8.75 -8.15
N PRO A 4 -24.10 8.92 -7.00
CA PRO A 4 -23.45 8.84 -5.69
C PRO A 4 -23.03 7.40 -5.38
N VAL A 5 -21.84 7.26 -4.79
CA VAL A 5 -21.27 5.98 -4.36
C VAL A 5 -20.92 6.11 -2.89
N GLU A 6 -21.31 5.13 -2.08
CA GLU A 6 -20.91 5.05 -0.68
C GLU A 6 -19.45 4.58 -0.59
N VAL A 7 -18.61 5.31 0.13
CA VAL A 7 -17.20 4.96 0.32
C VAL A 7 -16.91 4.76 1.80
N THR A 8 -16.29 3.64 2.13
CA THR A 8 -15.81 3.34 3.48
C THR A 8 -14.29 3.21 3.49
N ALA A 9 -13.66 3.64 4.58
CA ALA A 9 -12.23 3.47 4.82
C ALA A 9 -12.03 2.81 6.19
N ARG A 10 -11.28 1.72 6.22
CA ARG A 10 -10.98 0.97 7.44
C ARG A 10 -9.46 0.86 7.62
N LEU A 11 -8.95 1.34 8.75
CA LEU A 11 -7.55 1.17 9.13
C LEU A 11 -7.20 -0.33 9.21
N GLN A 12 -6.01 -0.68 8.71
CA GLN A 12 -5.46 -2.04 8.75
C GLN A 12 -4.11 -2.00 9.46
N GLU A 13 -4.07 -2.50 10.69
CA GLU A 13 -2.91 -2.37 11.60
C GLU A 13 -1.62 -2.97 11.01
N ASP A 14 -1.73 -4.10 10.31
CA ASP A 14 -0.57 -4.80 9.74
C ASP A 14 -0.39 -4.62 8.22
N ALA A 15 -1.22 -3.80 7.56
CA ALA A 15 -1.19 -3.68 6.09
C ALA A 15 0.11 -3.05 5.55
N TRP A 16 0.93 -2.44 6.40
CA TRP A 16 2.28 -2.01 6.03
C TRP A 16 3.17 -3.21 5.65
N ARG A 17 2.96 -4.40 6.25
CA ARG A 17 3.67 -5.64 5.91
C ARG A 17 3.28 -6.14 4.53
N ASP A 18 2.00 -6.13 4.21
CA ASP A 18 1.51 -6.51 2.88
C ASP A 18 2.06 -5.56 1.82
N ARG A 19 2.14 -4.26 2.15
CA ARG A 19 2.73 -3.26 1.27
C ARG A 19 4.23 -3.48 1.06
N LEU A 20 4.96 -3.85 2.11
CA LEU A 20 6.39 -4.18 2.03
C LEU A 20 6.61 -5.42 1.15
N LEU A 21 5.89 -6.51 1.42
CA LEU A 21 5.96 -7.76 0.66
C LEU A 21 5.71 -7.53 -0.84
N TRP A 22 4.67 -6.75 -1.16
CA TRP A 22 4.37 -6.41 -2.54
C TRP A 22 5.49 -5.59 -3.20
N SER A 23 6.07 -4.65 -2.46
CA SER A 23 7.14 -3.78 -2.96
C SER A 23 8.41 -4.58 -3.27
N GLU A 24 8.77 -5.53 -2.40
CA GLU A 24 9.88 -6.47 -2.60
C GLU A 24 9.66 -7.40 -3.80
N ALA A 25 8.47 -8.00 -3.89
CA ALA A 25 8.10 -8.86 -5.01
C ALA A 25 8.22 -8.12 -6.34
N CYS A 26 7.72 -6.89 -6.38
CA CYS A 26 7.81 -6.05 -7.55
C CYS A 26 9.26 -5.62 -7.84
N ALA A 27 10.08 -5.35 -6.82
CA ALA A 27 11.51 -5.04 -7.00
C ALA A 27 12.28 -6.15 -7.70
N GLY A 28 11.92 -7.42 -7.43
CA GLY A 28 12.52 -8.59 -8.06
C GLY A 28 12.03 -8.90 -9.48
N HIS A 29 10.93 -8.30 -9.95
CA HIS A 29 10.25 -8.73 -11.18
C HIS A 29 10.60 -7.90 -12.44
N THR A 30 11.27 -6.75 -12.30
CA THR A 30 11.65 -5.90 -13.44
C THR A 30 13.12 -5.50 -13.37
N PRO A 31 13.82 -5.30 -14.51
CA PRO A 31 15.25 -4.95 -14.54
C PRO A 31 15.62 -3.74 -13.67
N ASP A 32 14.81 -2.68 -13.72
CA ASP A 32 14.98 -1.47 -12.89
C ASP A 32 14.15 -1.50 -11.61
N GLY A 33 13.52 -2.64 -11.31
CA GLY A 33 12.55 -2.77 -10.22
C GLY A 33 13.17 -2.49 -8.87
N ARG A 34 14.41 -2.92 -8.66
CA ARG A 34 15.16 -2.66 -7.44
C ARG A 34 15.42 -1.17 -7.26
N THR A 35 16.05 -0.52 -8.24
CA THR A 35 16.35 0.93 -8.16
C THR A 35 15.10 1.77 -7.95
N ALA A 36 13.99 1.45 -8.64
CA ALA A 36 12.75 2.21 -8.53
C ALA A 36 12.00 2.00 -7.21
N ARG A 37 12.16 0.84 -6.56
CA ARG A 37 11.37 0.46 -5.38
C ARG A 37 12.16 0.44 -4.07
N GLN A 38 13.49 0.48 -4.13
CA GLN A 38 14.35 0.51 -2.94
C GLN A 38 13.96 1.63 -1.95
N PRO A 39 13.68 2.88 -2.38
CA PRO A 39 13.27 3.92 -1.43
C PRO A 39 11.97 3.61 -0.68
N VAL A 40 11.02 2.93 -1.35
CA VAL A 40 9.75 2.53 -0.72
C VAL A 40 9.98 1.39 0.27
N ILE A 41 10.82 0.41 -0.10
CA ILE A 41 11.19 -0.71 0.77
C ILE A 41 11.91 -0.19 2.02
N ASP A 42 12.86 0.72 1.85
CA ASP A 42 13.64 1.29 2.96
C ASP A 42 12.73 2.03 3.94
N VAL A 43 11.85 2.90 3.44
CA VAL A 43 10.89 3.64 4.28
C VAL A 43 9.94 2.70 5.03
N LEU A 44 9.37 1.70 4.36
CA LEU A 44 8.44 0.77 5.01
C LEU A 44 9.14 -0.12 6.05
N THR A 45 10.41 -0.44 5.81
CA THR A 45 11.23 -1.24 6.73
C THR A 45 11.64 -0.43 7.95
N GLU A 46 12.06 0.83 7.75
CA GLU A 46 12.48 1.74 8.83
C GLU A 46 11.29 2.19 9.69
N ASP A 47 10.15 2.50 9.06
CA ASP A 47 8.95 2.93 9.74
C ASP A 47 8.28 1.79 10.53
N ALA A 48 8.29 0.56 9.99
CA ALA A 48 7.70 -0.63 10.62
C ALA A 48 6.25 -0.47 11.13
N GLY A 49 5.48 0.46 10.55
CA GLY A 49 4.11 0.75 10.94
C GLY A 49 3.96 1.74 12.11
N GLU A 50 5.05 2.37 12.57
CA GLU A 50 5.03 3.32 13.69
C GLU A 50 4.41 4.67 13.29
N LEU A 51 4.66 5.16 12.06
CA LEU A 51 4.11 6.42 11.56
C LEU A 51 3.25 6.23 10.32
N LEU A 52 3.57 5.27 9.45
CA LEU A 52 2.81 5.01 8.23
C LEU A 52 1.71 3.97 8.48
N SER A 53 0.49 4.37 8.18
CA SER A 53 -0.71 3.55 8.30
C SER A 53 -1.41 3.38 6.96
N PHE A 54 -2.09 2.26 6.79
CA PHE A 54 -2.80 1.91 5.56
C PHE A 54 -4.27 1.62 5.85
N ALA A 55 -5.15 2.03 4.95
CA ALA A 55 -6.57 1.78 5.07
C ALA A 55 -7.08 1.05 3.83
N LEU A 56 -7.94 0.05 4.05
CA LEU A 56 -8.72 -0.55 2.99
C LEU A 56 -9.89 0.39 2.66
N VAL A 57 -9.91 0.86 1.41
CA VAL A 57 -11.01 1.66 0.88
C VAL A 57 -11.92 0.75 0.06
N SER A 58 -13.22 0.78 0.35
CA SER A 58 -14.22 0.08 -0.45
C SER A 58 -15.32 1.04 -0.86
N ALA A 59 -15.86 0.83 -2.05
CA ALA A 59 -16.89 1.67 -2.64
C ALA A 59 -18.07 0.79 -3.07
N ARG A 60 -19.28 1.20 -2.71
CA ARG A 60 -20.53 0.49 -3.04
C ARG A 60 -21.47 1.41 -3.79
N LYS A 61 -21.91 0.94 -4.95
CA LYS A 61 -22.97 1.59 -5.73
C LYS A 61 -24.34 1.10 -5.24
N HIS A 62 -25.31 2.01 -5.18
CA HIS A 62 -26.71 1.68 -4.93
C HIS A 62 -27.43 1.27 -6.22
#